data_AF-A0A972QPL2-F1
#
_entry.id   AF-A0A972QPL2-F1
#
_cell.length_a   1.000
_cell.length_b   1.000
_cell.length_c   1.000
_cell.angle_alpha   90.00
_cell.angle_beta   90.00
_cell.angle_gamma   90.00
#
_symmetry.space_group_name_H-M   'P 1'
#
loop_
_entity.id
_entity.type
_entity.pdbx_description
1 polymer ?
#
loop_
_entity_poly.entity_id
_entity_poly.type
_entity_poly.pdbx_seq_one_letter_code
_entity_poly.pdbx_strand_id
1 'polypeptide(L)'
;MEKFKVFLLGIIIYISKDWFLKMGSKWFEELKDRNHFEDRADTIRNRFWKAVVLNISVVCGTVFILIILGIANFDTNLVIRMIAIIIALSASLGRGGWNIQSVKGSTIIERIDRGMFKISQLGATILLLIVITMK
;
A
#
# COMPACT_ATOMS: atom_id res chain seq x y z
N MET A 1 14.62 -15.62 -6.88
CA MET A 1 14.26 -15.92 -5.47
C MET A 1 14.22 -14.66 -4.59
N GLU A 2 15.22 -13.79 -4.66
CA GLU A 2 15.28 -12.57 -3.82
C GLU A 2 14.10 -11.61 -4.02
N LYS A 3 13.69 -11.33 -5.27
CA LYS A 3 12.52 -10.49 -5.58
C LYS A 3 11.23 -10.95 -4.89
N PHE A 4 11.04 -12.27 -4.78
CA PHE A 4 9.88 -12.85 -4.09
C PHE A 4 9.96 -12.66 -2.58
N LYS A 5 11.14 -12.82 -1.97
CA LYS A 5 11.37 -12.55 -0.54
C LYS A 5 11.13 -11.09 -0.20
N VAL A 6 11.64 -10.16 -1.01
CA VAL A 6 11.41 -8.73 -0.89
C VAL A 6 9.92 -8.41 -0.99
N PHE A 7 9.22 -9.00 -1.96
CA PHE A 7 7.77 -8.84 -2.08
C PHE A 7 7.01 -9.32 -0.84
N LEU A 8 7.33 -10.51 -0.35
CA LEU A 8 6.64 -11.10 0.80
C LEU A 8 6.88 -10.28 2.08
N LEU A 9 8.13 -9.83 2.30
CA LEU A 9 8.44 -8.90 3.39
C LEU A 9 7.73 -7.55 3.21
N GLY A 10 7.57 -7.11 1.96
CA GLY A 10 6.83 -5.90 1.63
C GLY A 10 5.35 -5.98 1.96
N ILE A 11 4.73 -7.16 1.93
CA ILE A 11 3.37 -7.34 2.46
C ILE A 11 3.41 -7.37 4.00
N ILE A 12 4.35 -8.13 4.56
CA ILE A 12 4.42 -8.37 6.00
C ILE A 12 4.69 -7.08 6.79
N ILE A 13 5.52 -6.16 6.31
CA ILE A 13 5.83 -4.90 7.01
C ILE A 13 4.57 -4.07 7.32
N TYR A 14 3.56 -4.11 6.46
CA TYR A 14 2.31 -3.38 6.69
C TYR A 14 1.34 -4.14 7.61
N ILE A 15 1.43 -5.48 7.65
CA ILE A 15 0.60 -6.34 8.50
C ILE A 15 1.16 -6.37 9.93
N SER A 16 2.42 -6.77 10.11
CA SER A 16 3.07 -6.96 11.40
C SER A 16 4.57 -6.67 11.33
N LYS A 17 5.01 -5.69 12.13
CA LYS A 17 6.42 -5.33 12.28
C LYS A 17 7.26 -6.48 12.84
N ASP A 18 6.71 -7.22 13.81
CA ASP A 18 7.43 -8.31 14.48
C ASP A 18 7.69 -9.47 13.52
N TRP A 19 6.71 -9.77 12.66
CA TRP A 19 6.88 -10.76 11.60
C TRP A 19 7.86 -10.27 10.52
N PHE A 20 7.82 -8.98 10.17
CA PHE A 20 8.75 -8.41 9.21
C PHE A 20 10.19 -8.53 9.71
N LEU A 21 10.47 -8.15 10.97
CA LEU A 21 11.81 -8.26 11.55
C LEU A 21 12.23 -9.72 11.73
N LYS A 22 11.33 -10.61 12.17
CA LYS A 22 11.62 -12.04 12.41
C LYS A 22 11.87 -12.82 11.11
N MET A 23 11.10 -12.56 10.05
CA MET A 23 11.31 -13.19 8.75
C MET A 23 12.43 -12.51 7.97
N GLY A 24 12.53 -11.18 8.07
CA GLY A 24 13.55 -10.36 7.44
C GLY A 24 14.95 -10.73 7.89
N SER A 25 15.17 -10.89 9.20
CA SER A 25 16.48 -11.28 9.75
C SER A 25 16.94 -12.68 9.35
N LYS A 26 16.01 -13.57 8.93
CA LYS A 26 16.34 -14.90 8.39
C LYS A 26 16.75 -14.84 6.91
N TRP A 27 16.27 -13.84 6.18
CA TRP A 27 16.46 -13.74 4.73
C TRP A 27 17.52 -12.74 4.33
N PHE A 28 17.81 -11.75 5.18
CA PHE A 28 18.75 -10.69 4.91
C PHE A 28 19.55 -10.30 6.15
N GLU A 29 20.87 -10.20 6.00
CA GLU A 29 21.76 -9.87 7.11
C GLU A 29 21.63 -8.41 7.55
N GLU A 30 21.26 -7.52 6.64
CA GLU A 30 20.98 -6.09 6.90
C GLU A 30 19.90 -5.90 7.99
N LEU A 31 18.97 -6.86 8.16
CA LEU A 31 17.87 -6.79 9.12
C LEU A 31 18.18 -7.47 10.47
N LYS A 32 19.42 -7.95 10.68
CA LYS A 32 19.86 -8.48 11.98
C LYS A 32 20.03 -7.37 13.03
N ASP A 33 20.40 -6.16 12.60
CA ASP A 33 20.46 -4.98 13.47
C ASP A 33 19.07 -4.35 13.62
N ARG A 34 18.28 -4.88 14.57
CA ARG A 34 16.86 -4.54 14.71
C ARG A 34 16.60 -3.09 15.04
N ASN A 35 17.44 -2.47 15.87
CA ASN A 35 17.14 -1.16 16.46
C ASN A 35 17.05 -0.06 15.39
N HIS A 36 17.93 -0.08 14.38
CA HIS A 36 17.93 0.93 13.33
C HIS A 36 16.77 0.76 12.32
N PHE A 37 16.24 -0.46 12.16
CA PHE A 37 15.20 -0.76 11.18
C PHE A 37 13.79 -0.77 11.78
N GLU A 38 13.64 -0.95 13.09
CA GLU A 38 12.35 -0.95 13.77
C GLU A 38 11.67 0.43 13.68
N ASP A 39 12.38 1.51 14.00
CA ASP A 39 11.84 2.88 13.93
C ASP A 39 11.41 3.27 12.51
N ARG A 40 12.18 2.84 11.50
CA ARG A 40 11.85 3.07 10.10
C ARG A 40 10.63 2.26 9.69
N ALA A 41 10.55 0.99 10.07
CA ALA A 41 9.40 0.14 9.77
C ALA A 41 8.11 0.68 10.42
N ASP A 42 8.17 1.12 11.67
CA ASP A 42 7.02 1.70 12.37
C ASP A 42 6.57 3.03 11.75
N THR A 43 7.53 3.88 11.36
CA THR A 43 7.22 5.14 10.68
C THR A 43 6.50 4.89 9.36
N ILE A 44 6.97 3.93 8.56
CA ILE A 44 6.39 3.58 7.25
C ILE A 44 4.99 3.00 7.42
N ARG A 45 4.85 2.04 8.34
CA ARG A 45 3.57 1.41 8.64
C ARG A 45 2.54 2.42 9.11
N ASN A 46 2.89 3.30 10.05
CA ASN A 46 1.98 4.33 10.56
C ASN A 46 1.58 5.33 9.48
N ARG A 47 2.52 5.78 8.64
CA ARG A 47 2.20 6.69 7.52
C ARG A 47 1.29 6.02 6.49
N PHE A 48 1.55 4.77 6.15
CA PHE A 48 0.70 4.00 5.25
C PHE A 48 -0.72 3.87 5.79
N TRP A 49 -0.89 3.39 7.02
CA TRP A 49 -2.22 3.21 7.60
C TRP A 49 -2.98 4.53 7.77
N LYS A 50 -2.29 5.63 8.15
CA LYS A 50 -2.91 6.97 8.15
C LYS A 50 -3.41 7.37 6.76
N ALA A 51 -2.61 7.15 5.71
CA ALA A 51 -3.01 7.45 4.34
C ALA A 51 -4.18 6.56 3.87
N VAL A 52 -4.17 5.27 4.21
CA VAL A 52 -5.27 4.34 3.91
C VAL A 52 -6.56 4.79 4.60
N VAL A 53 -6.51 5.12 5.89
CA VAL A 53 -7.69 5.62 6.63
C VAL A 53 -8.21 6.92 6.02
N LEU A 54 -7.33 7.85 5.66
CA LEU A 54 -7.71 9.10 4.99
C LEU A 54 -8.41 8.81 3.66
N ASN A 55 -7.84 7.95 2.81
CA ASN A 55 -8.42 7.56 1.53
C ASN A 55 -9.78 6.90 1.70
N ILE A 56 -9.92 5.97 2.65
CA ILE A 56 -11.20 5.34 2.96
C ILE A 56 -12.22 6.41 3.36
N SER A 57 -11.86 7.33 4.26
CA SER A 57 -12.78 8.38 4.71
C SER A 57 -13.26 9.30 3.57
N VAL A 58 -12.36 9.71 2.68
CA VAL A 58 -12.69 10.57 1.52
C VAL A 58 -13.57 9.82 0.53
N VAL A 59 -13.25 8.56 0.20
CA VAL A 59 -14.01 7.75 -0.75
C VAL A 59 -15.40 7.43 -0.20
N CYS A 60 -15.50 6.99 1.06
CA CYS A 60 -16.79 6.75 1.72
C CYS A 60 -17.64 8.03 1.82
N GLY A 61 -17.03 9.17 2.19
CA GLY A 61 -17.73 10.45 2.26
C GLY A 61 -18.27 10.90 0.90
N THR A 62 -17.47 10.75 -0.16
CA THR A 62 -17.88 11.10 -1.52
C THR A 62 -19.03 10.22 -1.99
N VAL A 63 -18.94 8.90 -1.78
CA VAL A 63 -20.00 7.96 -2.15
C VAL A 63 -21.28 8.22 -1.38
N PHE A 64 -21.20 8.51 -0.08
CA PHE A 64 -22.35 8.87 0.74
C PHE A 64 -23.08 10.11 0.19
N ILE A 65 -22.34 11.16 -0.19
CA ILE A 65 -22.91 12.36 -0.82
C ILE A 65 -23.59 12.01 -2.16
N LEU A 66 -22.94 11.21 -3.01
CA LEU A 66 -23.50 10.81 -4.31
C LEU A 66 -24.80 10.00 -4.17
N ILE A 67 -24.91 9.16 -3.14
CA ILE A 67 -26.13 8.40 -2.83
C ILE A 67 -27.25 9.34 -2.36
N ILE A 68 -26.96 10.28 -1.45
CA ILE A 68 -27.96 11.26 -0.97
C ILE A 68 -28.50 12.12 -2.12
N LEU A 69 -27.64 12.51 -3.06
CA LEU A 69 -28.03 13.29 -4.24
C LEU A 69 -28.78 12.47 -5.31
N GLY A 70 -28.97 11.15 -5.10
CA GLY A 70 -29.61 10.25 -6.05
C GLY A 70 -28.80 10.00 -7.33
N ILE A 71 -27.51 10.34 -7.33
CA ILE A 71 -26.60 10.21 -8.49
C ILE A 71 -26.05 8.77 -8.59
N ALA A 72 -25.91 8.09 -7.45
CA ALA A 72 -25.36 6.74 -7.38
C ALA A 72 -26.25 5.81 -6.53
N ASN A 73 -26.34 4.55 -6.93
CA ASN A 73 -26.97 3.50 -6.14
C ASN A 73 -25.90 2.59 -5.55
N PHE A 74 -26.15 2.07 -4.35
CA PHE A 74 -25.23 1.13 -3.72
C PHE A 74 -25.38 -0.24 -4.38
N ASP A 75 -24.38 -0.63 -5.18
CA ASP A 75 -24.29 -1.94 -5.81
C ASP A 75 -22.89 -2.55 -5.67
N THR A 76 -22.75 -3.82 -6.04
CA THR A 76 -21.47 -4.55 -5.97
C THR A 76 -20.40 -3.90 -6.86
N ASN A 77 -20.77 -3.31 -8.00
CA ASN A 77 -19.83 -2.67 -8.92
C ASN A 77 -19.25 -1.38 -8.32
N LEU A 78 -20.05 -0.61 -7.59
CA LEU A 78 -19.64 0.58 -6.84
C LEU A 78 -18.66 0.22 -5.73
N VAL A 79 -18.90 -0.88 -5.01
CA VAL A 79 -17.96 -1.37 -3.99
C VAL A 79 -16.61 -1.75 -4.62
N ILE A 80 -16.61 -2.46 -5.75
CA ILE A 80 -15.37 -2.82 -6.47
C ILE A 80 -14.65 -1.55 -6.96
N ARG A 81 -15.38 -0.56 -7.49
CA ARG A 81 -14.86 0.75 -7.88
C ARG A 81 -14.20 1.48 -6.71
N MET A 82 -14.85 1.51 -5.55
CA MET A 82 -14.31 2.12 -4.33
C MET A 82 -12.99 1.46 -3.92
N ILE A 83 -12.93 0.13 -3.92
CA ILE A 83 -11.72 -0.62 -3.61
C ILE A 83 -10.59 -0.27 -4.59
N ALA A 84 -10.89 -0.23 -5.90
CA ALA A 84 -9.91 0.14 -6.92
C ALA A 84 -9.36 1.56 -6.71
N ILE A 85 -10.23 2.53 -6.41
CA ILE A 85 -9.87 3.92 -6.13
C ILE A 85 -9.01 4.02 -4.87
N ILE A 86 -9.38 3.33 -3.79
CA ILE A 86 -8.61 3.32 -2.53
C ILE A 86 -7.20 2.77 -2.78
N ILE A 87 -7.06 1.68 -3.55
CA ILE A 87 -5.75 1.10 -3.90
C ILE A 87 -4.94 2.09 -4.75
N ALA A 88 -5.56 2.72 -5.75
CA ALA A 88 -4.90 3.70 -6.62
C ALA A 88 -4.41 4.95 -5.85
N LEU A 89 -5.27 5.50 -4.98
CA LEU A 89 -4.94 6.64 -4.15
C LEU A 89 -3.85 6.30 -3.13
N SER A 90 -3.89 5.11 -2.54
CA SER A 90 -2.87 4.67 -1.59
C SER A 90 -1.52 4.45 -2.26
N ALA A 91 -1.51 3.94 -3.51
CA ALA A 91 -0.31 3.86 -4.34
C ALA A 91 0.29 5.25 -4.66
N SER A 92 -0.59 6.21 -4.94
CA SER A 92 -0.21 7.56 -5.37
C SER A 92 0.27 8.43 -4.21
N LEU A 93 -0.36 8.33 -3.04
CA LEU A 93 0.09 8.98 -1.80
C LEU A 93 1.38 8.36 -1.25
N GLY A 94 1.61 7.07 -1.49
CA GLY A 94 2.91 6.45 -1.24
C GLY A 94 4.05 7.18 -1.98
N ARG A 95 3.80 7.68 -3.20
CA ARG A 95 4.77 8.48 -3.97
C ARG A 95 5.03 9.88 -3.39
N GLY A 96 4.05 10.48 -2.71
CA GLY A 96 4.13 11.85 -2.18
C GLY A 96 4.55 11.95 -0.71
N GLY A 97 4.32 10.91 0.10
CA GLY A 97 4.55 10.92 1.54
C GLY A 97 5.66 9.98 2.04
N TRP A 98 6.12 9.05 1.20
CA TRP A 98 7.19 8.12 1.56
C TRP A 98 8.53 8.70 1.14
N ASN A 99 8.98 9.69 1.89
CA ASN A 99 10.32 10.24 1.76
C ASN A 99 11.37 9.27 2.36
N ILE A 100 11.42 8.04 1.85
CA ILE A 100 12.41 7.01 2.22
C ILE A 100 13.45 6.85 1.10
N GLN A 101 13.47 7.73 0.11
CA GLN A 101 14.52 7.74 -0.90
C GLN A 101 15.80 8.30 -0.28
N SER A 102 16.65 7.43 0.28
CA SER A 102 18.07 7.76 0.34
C SER A 102 18.70 7.56 -1.04
N VAL A 103 19.84 8.20 -1.25
CA VAL A 103 20.58 8.25 -2.52
C VAL A 103 21.07 6.85 -2.91
N LYS A 104 20.19 6.05 -3.54
CA LYS A 104 20.42 4.90 -4.45
C LYS A 104 19.45 3.72 -4.30
N GLY A 105 18.65 3.60 -3.23
CA GLY A 105 17.79 2.42 -3.05
C GLY A 105 18.57 1.16 -2.63
N SER A 106 19.61 1.31 -1.82
CA SER A 106 20.47 0.21 -1.39
C SER A 106 19.83 -0.66 -0.30
N THR A 107 18.90 -0.09 0.48
CA THR A 107 18.32 -0.79 1.63
C THR A 107 17.13 -1.68 1.22
N ILE A 108 16.90 -2.76 1.97
CA ILE A 108 15.73 -3.65 1.73
C ILE A 108 14.41 -2.90 1.81
N ILE A 109 14.30 -1.93 2.72
CA ILE A 109 13.10 -1.11 2.87
C ILE A 109 12.83 -0.32 1.58
N GLU A 110 13.86 0.26 0.95
CA GLU A 110 13.69 0.98 -0.32
C GLU A 110 13.35 0.04 -1.50
N ARG A 111 13.91 -1.18 -1.49
CA ARG A 111 13.57 -2.21 -2.49
C ARG A 111 12.10 -2.65 -2.35
N ILE A 112 11.62 -2.80 -1.11
CA ILE A 112 10.22 -3.07 -0.78
C ILE A 112 9.33 -1.92 -1.27
N ASP A 113 9.71 -0.69 -0.94
CA ASP A 113 8.98 0.54 -1.28
C ASP A 113 8.74 0.65 -2.79
N ARG A 114 9.81 0.51 -3.59
CA ARG A 114 9.72 0.51 -5.07
C ARG A 114 8.91 -0.65 -5.64
N GLY A 115 9.01 -1.84 -5.03
CA GLY A 115 8.28 -3.03 -5.47
C GLY A 115 6.78 -2.89 -5.24
N MET A 116 6.39 -2.43 -4.05
CA MET A 116 5.00 -2.22 -3.65
C MET A 116 4.33 -1.15 -4.50
N PHE A 117 5.04 -0.06 -4.84
CA PHE A 117 4.51 0.96 -5.73
C PHE A 117 4.05 0.40 -7.08
N LYS A 118 4.91 -0.37 -7.76
CA LYS A 118 4.59 -0.95 -9.07
C LYS A 118 3.39 -1.89 -9.00
N ILE A 119 3.28 -2.65 -7.92
CA ILE A 119 2.22 -3.64 -7.73
C ILE A 119 0.90 -2.95 -7.42
N SER A 120 0.88 -1.94 -6.55
CA SER A 120 -0.33 -1.18 -6.25
C SER A 120 -0.84 -0.44 -7.49
N GLN A 121 0.06 0.11 -8.32
CA GLN A 121 -0.33 0.75 -9.58
C GLN A 121 -0.87 -0.25 -10.61
N LEU A 122 -0.21 -1.40 -10.80
CA LEU A 122 -0.70 -2.45 -11.69
C LEU A 122 -2.02 -3.05 -11.20
N GLY A 123 -2.16 -3.30 -9.91
CA GLY A 123 -3.37 -3.81 -9.28
C GLY A 123 -4.54 -2.83 -9.43
N ALA A 124 -4.31 -1.54 -9.19
CA ALA A 124 -5.29 -0.49 -9.44
C ALA A 124 -5.72 -0.45 -10.92
N THR A 125 -4.77 -0.50 -11.85
CA THR A 125 -5.06 -0.52 -13.29
C THR A 125 -5.87 -1.74 -13.69
N ILE A 126 -5.53 -2.95 -13.21
CA ILE A 126 -6.28 -4.18 -13.49
C ILE A 126 -7.70 -4.08 -12.94
N LEU A 127 -7.88 -3.61 -11.71
CA LEU A 127 -9.21 -3.43 -11.12
C LEU A 127 -10.04 -2.39 -11.88
N LEU A 128 -9.44 -1.26 -12.27
CA LEU A 128 -10.10 -0.25 -13.10
C LEU A 128 -10.49 -0.82 -14.47
N LEU A 129 -9.62 -1.60 -15.11
CA LEU A 129 -9.95 -2.27 -16.37
C LEU A 129 -11.11 -3.24 -16.19
N ILE A 130 -11.10 -4.10 -15.17
CA ILE A 130 -12.21 -5.01 -14.86
C ILE A 130 -13.51 -4.22 -14.69
N VAL A 131 -13.47 -3.15 -13.91
CA VAL A 131 -14.61 -2.26 -13.64
C VAL A 131 -15.16 -1.56 -14.89
N ILE A 132 -14.30 -1.13 -15.81
CA ILE A 132 -14.72 -0.50 -17.07
C ILE A 132 -15.33 -1.56 -18.02
N THR A 133 -14.85 -2.79 -17.93
CA THR A 133 -15.32 -3.91 -18.77
C THR A 133 -16.60 -4.54 -18.25
N MET A 134 -16.85 -4.47 -16.93
CA MET A 134 -18.10 -4.85 -16.27
C MET A 134 -19.11 -3.70 -16.43
N LYS A 135 -19.96 -3.80 -17.46
CA LYS A 135 -21.14 -2.92 -17.63
C LYS A 135 -22.23 -3.28 -16.65
#